data_AF-A0A8D8I022-F1
#
_entry.id   AF-A0A8D8I022-F1
#
_cell.length_a   1.000
_cell.length_b   1.000
_cell.length_c   1.000
_cell.angle_alpha   90.00
_cell.angle_beta   90.00
_cell.angle_gamma   90.00
#
_symmetry.space_group_name_H-M   'P 1'
#
loop_
_entity.id
_entity.type
_entity.pdbx_description
1 polymer ?
#
loop_
_entity_poly.entity_id
_entity_poly.type
_entity_poly.pdbx_seq_one_letter_code
_entity_poly.pdbx_strand_id
1 'polypeptide(L)'
;MIVDKSKIRHLLDLSISEKRAFLNSFDTILSDCDGVVWNFTGPIPDVDQALQLLKHQGKQVAFISNNGMRTMAEYKHKFHQLGLDVQQRDIVHPALTTVRYLKSVKMQDAVYCIGTEIFKDYLRDAGFNVLDGPHEPIPDKRETN
;
A
#
# COMPACT_ATOMS: atom_id res chain seq x y z
N MET A 1 19.13 -17.97 11.11
CA MET A 1 19.18 -17.14 12.34
C MET A 1 17.95 -17.49 13.15
N ILE A 2 18.09 -18.23 14.25
CA ILE A 2 16.94 -18.60 15.10
C ILE A 2 16.69 -17.42 16.03
N VAL A 3 15.57 -16.72 15.82
CA VAL A 3 15.13 -15.67 16.74
C VAL A 3 14.65 -16.36 18.01
N ASP A 4 15.33 -16.11 19.12
CA ASP A 4 14.89 -16.53 20.44
C ASP A 4 13.56 -15.86 20.78
N LYS A 5 12.46 -16.61 20.68
CA LYS A 5 11.10 -16.12 20.92
C LYS A 5 10.89 -15.61 22.34
N SER A 6 11.73 -16.03 23.31
CA SER A 6 11.64 -15.53 24.69
C SER A 6 11.99 -14.05 24.82
N LYS A 7 12.64 -13.45 23.81
CA LYS A 7 12.97 -12.02 23.76
C LYS A 7 11.93 -11.17 23.02
N ILE A 8 10.91 -11.77 22.42
CA ILE A 8 9.85 -11.04 21.72
C ILE A 8 8.87 -10.52 22.77
N ARG A 9 8.83 -9.20 22.95
CA ARG A 9 7.89 -8.54 23.87
C ARG A 9 6.76 -7.92 23.06
N HIS A 10 5.54 -8.05 23.56
CA HIS A 10 4.38 -7.40 22.96
C HIS A 10 4.44 -5.90 23.26
N LEU A 11 4.22 -5.05 22.24
CA LEU A 11 4.37 -3.60 22.39
C LEU A 11 3.46 -3.02 23.48
N LEU A 12 2.26 -3.60 23.65
CA LEU A 12 1.30 -3.14 24.66
C LEU A 12 1.76 -3.43 26.10
N ASP A 13 2.64 -4.41 26.30
CA ASP A 13 3.11 -4.83 27.62
C ASP A 13 4.32 -4.00 28.10
N LEU A 14 4.88 -3.16 27.22
CA LEU A 14 5.97 -2.26 27.57
C LEU A 14 5.49 -1.14 28.52
N SER A 15 6.37 -0.73 29.44
CA SER A 15 6.16 0.47 30.26
C SER A 15 6.10 1.74 29.39
N ILE A 16 5.58 2.84 29.94
CA ILE A 16 5.47 4.12 29.20
C ILE A 16 6.85 4.62 28.72
N SER A 17 7.89 4.49 29.56
CA SER A 17 9.25 4.90 29.19
C SER A 17 9.81 4.04 28.04
N GLU A 18 9.56 2.73 28.07
CA GLU A 18 9.96 1.82 27.00
C GLU A 18 9.21 2.08 25.69
N LYS A 19 7.89 2.34 25.74
CA LYS A 19 7.10 2.73 24.56
C LYS A 19 7.64 4.01 23.93
N ARG A 20 7.97 5.01 24.75
CA ARG A 20 8.59 6.26 24.27
C ARG A 20 9.97 6.01 23.66
N ALA A 21 10.81 5.23 24.32
CA ALA A 21 12.14 4.88 23.80
C ALA A 21 12.04 4.13 22.46
N PHE A 22 11.08 3.22 22.33
CA PHE A 22 10.80 2.52 21.07
C PHE A 22 10.33 3.49 19.98
N LEU A 23 9.31 4.33 20.24
CA LEU A 23 8.85 5.31 19.25
C LEU A 23 9.95 6.30 18.85
N ASN A 24 10.88 6.61 19.76
CA ASN A 24 12.02 7.49 19.49
C ASN A 24 13.18 6.82 18.76
N SER A 25 13.18 5.50 18.57
CA SER A 25 14.30 4.79 17.94
C SER A 25 14.26 4.83 16.40
N PHE A 26 13.22 5.39 15.81
CA PHE A 26 13.06 5.55 14.36
C PHE A 26 12.35 6.86 14.02
N ASP A 27 12.67 7.43 12.86
CA ASP A 27 12.08 8.70 12.39
C ASP A 27 10.96 8.48 11.37
N THR A 28 10.97 7.34 10.70
CA THR A 28 10.06 7.04 9.59
C THR A 28 9.26 5.78 9.86
N ILE A 29 7.98 5.83 9.53
CA ILE A 29 7.02 4.74 9.64
C ILE A 29 6.50 4.42 8.24
N LEU A 30 6.58 3.15 7.88
CA LEU A 30 5.97 2.61 6.67
C LEU A 30 4.72 1.83 7.10
N SER A 31 3.55 2.39 6.82
CA SER A 31 2.27 1.80 7.21
C SER A 31 1.63 1.12 6.02
N ASP A 32 1.09 -0.09 6.21
CA ASP A 32 0.08 -0.61 5.30
C ASP A 32 -1.22 0.21 5.42
N CYS A 33 -2.15 0.04 4.48
CA CYS A 33 -3.43 0.72 4.40
C CYS A 33 -4.60 -0.19 4.81
N ASP A 34 -4.88 -1.23 4.01
CA ASP A 34 -6.03 -2.10 4.21
C ASP A 34 -5.74 -3.09 5.36
N GLY A 35 -6.55 -3.06 6.41
CA GLY A 35 -6.33 -3.83 7.65
C GLY A 35 -5.47 -3.12 8.70
N VAL A 36 -4.92 -1.94 8.38
CA VAL A 36 -4.08 -1.15 9.32
C VAL A 36 -4.59 0.27 9.52
N VAL A 37 -4.96 0.97 8.46
CA VAL A 37 -5.57 2.31 8.56
C VAL A 37 -7.09 2.22 8.49
N TRP A 38 -7.61 1.33 7.66
CA TRP A 38 -9.04 1.07 7.53
C TRP A 38 -9.30 -0.39 7.21
N ASN A 39 -10.53 -0.83 7.40
CA ASN A 39 -11.03 -2.13 6.96
C ASN A 39 -12.24 -1.93 6.04
N PHE A 40 -12.99 -3.02 5.79
CA PHE A 40 -14.19 -2.99 4.95
C PHE A 40 -15.30 -2.08 5.47
N THR A 41 -15.36 -1.83 6.79
CA THR A 41 -16.41 -1.03 7.43
C THR A 41 -16.04 0.44 7.61
N GLY A 42 -14.76 0.80 7.45
CA GLY A 42 -14.30 2.17 7.60
C GLY A 42 -12.93 2.28 8.27
N PRO A 43 -12.56 3.47 8.76
CA PRO A 43 -11.34 3.69 9.54
C PRO A 43 -11.24 2.74 10.74
N ILE A 44 -10.02 2.32 11.07
CA ILE A 44 -9.77 1.66 12.36
C ILE A 44 -10.00 2.70 13.47
N PRO A 45 -10.65 2.35 14.61
CA PRO A 45 -10.87 3.28 15.71
C PRO A 45 -9.57 3.97 16.15
N ASP A 46 -9.67 5.28 16.38
CA ASP A 46 -8.58 6.17 16.85
C ASP A 46 -7.35 6.27 15.92
N VAL A 47 -7.43 5.76 14.69
CA VAL A 47 -6.30 5.80 13.75
C VAL A 47 -5.93 7.21 13.28
N ASP A 48 -6.94 8.08 13.16
CA ASP A 48 -6.78 9.49 12.86
C ASP A 48 -5.93 10.18 13.94
N GLN A 49 -6.27 9.96 15.21
CA GLN A 49 -5.54 10.49 16.36
C GLN A 49 -4.11 9.94 16.41
N ALA A 50 -3.94 8.64 16.16
CA ALA A 50 -2.63 8.00 16.14
C ALA A 50 -1.73 8.61 15.05
N LEU A 51 -2.23 8.75 13.81
CA LEU A 51 -1.47 9.32 12.69
C LEU A 51 -1.14 10.80 12.92
N GLN A 52 -2.07 11.57 13.48
CA GLN A 52 -1.83 12.97 13.85
C GLN A 52 -0.75 13.08 14.95
N LEU A 53 -0.79 12.23 15.96
CA LEU A 53 0.22 12.22 17.04
C LEU A 53 1.61 11.89 16.50
N LEU A 54 1.73 10.90 15.60
CA LEU A 54 2.99 10.55 14.97
C LEU A 54 3.57 11.74 14.19
N LYS A 55 2.74 12.42 13.39
CA LYS A 55 3.14 13.63 12.67
C LYS A 55 3.56 14.76 13.62
N HIS A 56 2.80 15.00 14.69
CA HIS A 56 3.13 16.01 15.70
C HIS A 56 4.45 15.71 16.42
N GLN A 57 4.81 14.43 16.58
CA GLN A 57 6.10 14.00 17.11
C GLN A 57 7.24 14.04 16.09
N GLY A 58 7.02 14.64 14.91
CA GLY A 58 8.03 14.79 13.86
C GLY A 58 8.30 13.51 13.07
N LYS A 59 7.46 12.48 13.20
CA LYS A 59 7.61 11.25 12.42
C LYS A 59 7.17 11.47 10.99
N GLN A 60 7.94 10.92 10.05
CA GLN A 60 7.51 10.78 8.66
C GLN A 60 6.68 9.50 8.52
N VAL A 61 5.52 9.60 7.87
CA VAL A 61 4.67 8.44 7.63
C VAL A 61 4.47 8.29 6.12
N ALA A 62 4.87 7.15 5.58
CA ALA A 62 4.57 6.74 4.22
C ALA A 62 3.65 5.52 4.23
N PHE A 63 2.71 5.49 3.30
CA PHE A 63 1.68 4.47 3.19
C PHE A 63 2.00 3.54 2.02
N ILE A 64 2.20 2.26 2.31
CA ILE A 64 2.60 1.26 1.33
C ILE A 64 1.45 0.28 1.15
N SER A 65 0.85 0.25 -0.03
CA SER A 65 -0.23 -0.68 -0.32
C SER A 65 0.10 -1.60 -1.48
N ASN A 66 -0.39 -2.83 -1.41
CA ASN A 66 -0.45 -3.76 -2.53
C ASN A 66 -1.78 -3.67 -3.31
N ASN A 67 -2.73 -2.84 -2.85
CA ASN A 67 -4.03 -2.72 -3.45
C ASN A 67 -3.99 -1.78 -4.66
N GLY A 68 -3.96 -2.39 -5.85
CA GLY A 68 -3.98 -1.72 -7.14
C GLY A 68 -5.38 -1.45 -7.69
N MET A 69 -6.43 -1.64 -6.88
CA MET A 69 -7.82 -1.40 -7.27
C MET A 69 -8.28 0.03 -6.98
N ARG A 70 -7.41 0.90 -6.47
CA ARG A 70 -7.75 2.29 -6.13
C ARG A 70 -6.88 3.25 -6.90
N THR A 71 -7.47 4.35 -7.33
CA THR A 71 -6.74 5.48 -7.88
C THR A 71 -6.04 6.26 -6.78
N MET A 72 -5.01 7.03 -7.14
CA MET A 72 -4.38 7.99 -6.24
C MET A 72 -5.36 9.03 -5.69
N ALA A 73 -6.38 9.42 -6.46
CA ALA A 73 -7.40 10.35 -6.03
C ALA A 73 -8.27 9.74 -4.91
N GLU A 74 -8.65 8.47 -5.05
CA GLU A 74 -9.39 7.75 -4.01
C GLU A 74 -8.57 7.58 -2.73
N TYR A 75 -7.28 7.25 -2.83
CA TYR A 75 -6.41 7.22 -1.65
C TYR A 75 -6.36 8.58 -0.96
N LYS A 76 -6.10 9.67 -1.71
CA LYS A 76 -6.10 11.03 -1.15
C LYS A 76 -7.40 11.38 -0.47
N HIS A 77 -8.54 11.02 -1.08
CA HIS A 77 -9.85 11.26 -0.49
C HIS A 77 -10.04 10.51 0.83
N LYS A 78 -9.67 9.22 0.89
CA LYS A 78 -9.76 8.42 2.12
C LYS A 78 -8.88 8.99 3.24
N PHE A 79 -7.64 9.40 2.93
CA PHE A 79 -6.77 10.02 3.93
C PHE A 79 -7.26 11.41 4.36
N HIS A 80 -7.83 12.18 3.44
CA HIS A 80 -8.45 13.47 3.76
C HIS A 80 -9.61 13.31 4.74
N GLN A 81 -10.42 12.26 4.63
CA GLN A 81 -11.47 11.94 5.60
C GLN A 81 -10.93 11.64 7.00
N LEU A 82 -9.64 11.28 7.13
CA LEU A 82 -8.93 11.08 8.40
C LEU A 82 -8.21 12.36 8.88
N GLY A 83 -8.47 13.50 8.24
CA GLY A 83 -7.80 14.77 8.55
C GLY A 83 -6.34 14.82 8.10
N LEU A 84 -5.92 13.94 7.18
CA LEU A 84 -4.56 13.90 6.66
C LEU A 84 -4.52 14.39 5.22
N ASP A 85 -3.86 15.51 5.00
CA ASP A 85 -3.43 15.89 3.65
C ASP A 85 -2.19 15.05 3.28
N VAL A 86 -2.39 14.08 2.39
CA VAL A 86 -1.33 13.20 1.88
C VAL A 86 -1.02 13.56 0.43
N GLN A 87 0.27 13.63 0.13
CA GLN A 87 0.78 13.86 -1.20
C GLN A 87 1.04 12.52 -1.89
N GLN A 88 1.15 12.54 -3.23
CA GLN A 88 1.43 11.31 -3.98
C GLN A 88 2.73 10.63 -3.55
N ARG A 89 3.73 11.41 -3.12
CA ARG A 89 5.01 10.89 -2.60
C ARG A 89 4.86 10.13 -1.27
N ASP A 90 3.79 10.39 -0.53
CA ASP A 90 3.54 9.74 0.76
C ASP A 90 2.89 8.36 0.57
N ILE A 91 2.52 7.99 -0.66
CA ILE A 91 1.85 6.73 -0.98
C ILE A 91 2.68 5.94 -1.99
N VAL A 92 3.07 4.72 -1.61
CA VAL A 92 3.65 3.73 -2.51
C VAL A 92 2.51 2.93 -3.12
N HIS A 93 2.12 3.32 -4.33
CA HIS A 93 1.06 2.68 -5.10
C HIS A 93 1.61 1.54 -5.97
N PRO A 94 1.01 0.34 -5.99
CA PRO A 94 1.59 -0.83 -6.65
C PRO A 94 1.71 -0.63 -8.16
N ALA A 95 0.70 -0.05 -8.83
CA ALA A 95 0.76 0.22 -10.27
C ALA A 95 1.84 1.23 -10.64
N LEU A 96 2.05 2.27 -9.82
CA LEU A 96 3.09 3.27 -10.07
C LEU A 96 4.48 2.68 -9.82
N THR A 97 4.62 1.79 -8.83
CA THR A 97 5.86 1.03 -8.60
C THR A 97 6.19 0.14 -9.79
N THR A 98 5.20 -0.57 -10.34
CA THR A 98 5.37 -1.37 -11.57
C THR A 98 5.76 -0.51 -12.77
N VAL A 99 5.10 0.64 -12.97
CA VAL A 99 5.46 1.61 -14.02
C VAL A 99 6.92 2.05 -13.88
N ARG A 100 7.36 2.40 -12.66
CA ARG A 100 8.75 2.83 -12.40
C ARG A 100 9.74 1.72 -12.70
N TYR A 101 9.42 0.48 -12.33
CA TYR A 101 10.24 -0.69 -12.62
C TYR A 101 10.34 -0.95 -14.13
N LEU A 102 9.23 -0.99 -14.85
CA LEU A 102 9.22 -1.21 -16.30
C LEU A 102 10.02 -0.13 -17.05
N LYS A 103 9.94 1.13 -16.59
CA LYS A 103 10.77 2.22 -17.12
C LYS A 103 12.25 2.03 -16.81
N SER A 104 12.61 1.57 -15.62
CA SER A 104 14.04 1.40 -15.25
C SER A 104 14.72 0.30 -16.06
N VAL A 105 13.98 -0.75 -16.43
CA VAL A 105 14.46 -1.83 -17.31
C VAL A 105 14.30 -1.50 -18.80
N LYS A 106 13.87 -0.28 -19.15
CA LYS A 106 13.64 0.19 -20.52
C LYS A 106 12.74 -0.76 -21.33
N MET A 107 11.65 -1.24 -20.72
CA MET A 107 10.68 -2.10 -21.38
C MET A 107 10.06 -1.39 -22.59
N GLN A 108 10.06 -2.05 -23.74
CA GLN A 108 9.50 -1.54 -25.00
C GLN A 108 8.44 -2.46 -25.61
N ASP A 109 8.47 -3.76 -25.28
CA ASP A 109 7.48 -4.71 -25.78
C ASP A 109 6.10 -4.50 -25.12
N ALA A 110 5.11 -5.20 -25.65
CA ALA A 110 3.76 -5.20 -25.10
C ALA A 110 3.73 -5.83 -23.69
N VAL A 111 2.94 -5.22 -22.81
CA VAL A 111 2.69 -5.71 -21.45
C VAL A 111 1.33 -6.39 -21.42
N TYR A 112 1.32 -7.71 -21.31
CA TYR A 112 0.07 -8.43 -21.05
C TYR A 112 -0.29 -8.30 -19.56
N CYS A 113 -1.36 -7.57 -19.24
CA CYS A 113 -1.73 -7.23 -17.87
C CYS A 113 -2.97 -7.97 -17.41
N ILE A 114 -2.79 -8.83 -16.41
CA ILE A 114 -3.89 -9.44 -15.64
C ILE A 114 -4.07 -8.61 -14.38
N GLY A 115 -5.11 -7.78 -14.35
CA GLY A 115 -5.37 -6.85 -13.27
C GLY A 115 -6.65 -6.05 -13.49
N THR A 116 -6.92 -5.13 -12.58
CA THR A 116 -8.03 -4.18 -12.70
C THR A 116 -7.79 -3.18 -13.82
N GLU A 117 -8.86 -2.59 -14.37
CA GLU A 117 -8.71 -1.48 -15.33
C GLU A 117 -7.92 -0.32 -14.75
N ILE A 118 -8.12 0.03 -13.47
CA ILE A 118 -7.33 1.07 -12.79
C ILE A 118 -5.82 0.79 -12.89
N PHE A 119 -5.39 -0.45 -12.69
CA PHE A 119 -3.97 -0.82 -12.80
C PHE A 119 -3.49 -0.70 -14.25
N LYS A 120 -4.29 -1.17 -15.20
CA LYS A 120 -3.98 -1.10 -16.64
C LYS A 120 -3.90 0.34 -17.12
N ASP A 121 -4.78 1.22 -16.64
CA ASP A 121 -4.78 2.64 -16.98
C ASP A 121 -3.49 3.32 -16.54
N TYR A 122 -2.98 3.02 -15.33
CA TYR A 122 -1.65 3.51 -14.92
C TYR A 122 -0.52 3.09 -15.87
N LEU A 123 -0.58 1.88 -16.44
CA LEU A 123 0.39 1.41 -17.42
C LEU A 123 0.21 2.12 -18.78
N ARG A 124 -1.04 2.24 -19.25
CA ARG A 124 -1.40 2.95 -20.49
C ARG A 124 -0.99 4.42 -20.43
N ASP A 125 -1.32 5.12 -19.35
CA ASP A 125 -0.95 6.52 -19.07
C ASP A 125 0.56 6.73 -19.01
N ALA A 126 1.31 5.69 -18.61
CA ALA A 126 2.76 5.73 -18.60
C ALA A 126 3.41 5.50 -19.97
N GLY A 127 2.60 5.22 -21.00
CA GLY A 127 3.02 5.01 -22.39
C GLY A 127 3.27 3.55 -22.77
N PHE A 128 2.90 2.57 -21.94
CA PHE A 128 3.07 1.16 -22.27
C PHE A 128 1.96 0.67 -23.21
N ASN A 129 2.31 -0.19 -24.17
CA ASN A 129 1.35 -0.94 -24.95
C ASN A 129 0.78 -2.08 -24.09
N VAL A 130 -0.42 -1.90 -23.54
CA VAL A 130 -1.05 -2.85 -22.63
C VAL A 130 -2.01 -3.75 -23.40
N LEU A 131 -1.77 -5.05 -23.31
CA LEU A 131 -2.66 -6.10 -23.80
C LEU A 131 -3.42 -6.73 -22.64
N ASP A 132 -4.67 -7.09 -22.87
CA ASP A 132 -5.49 -7.80 -21.90
C ASP A 132 -6.53 -8.71 -22.59
N GLY A 133 -7.35 -9.38 -21.78
CA GLY A 133 -8.31 -10.38 -22.23
C GLY A 133 -7.79 -11.81 -22.04
N PRO A 134 -8.39 -12.81 -22.72
CA PRO A 134 -9.70 -12.69 -23.37
C PRO A 134 -10.77 -12.24 -22.35
N HIS A 135 -11.70 -11.40 -22.78
CA HIS A 135 -12.78 -10.90 -21.92
C HIS A 135 -13.94 -11.89 -21.80
N GLU A 136 -13.95 -12.88 -22.68
CA GLU A 136 -14.92 -13.98 -22.68
C GLU A 136 -14.41 -15.15 -21.81
N PRO A 137 -15.33 -15.88 -21.15
CA PRO A 137 -14.98 -17.12 -20.46
C PRO A 137 -14.30 -18.10 -21.42
N ILE A 138 -13.10 -18.56 -21.05
CA ILE A 138 -12.42 -19.63 -21.79
C ILE A 138 -13.10 -20.96 -21.40
N PRO A 139 -13.65 -21.73 -22.36
CA PRO A 139 -14.26 -23.03 -22.04
C PRO A 139 -13.25 -23.95 -21.34
N ASP A 140 -13.67 -24.55 -20.22
CA ASP A 140 -12.83 -25.48 -19.47
C ASP A 140 -12.75 -26.82 -20.22
N LYS A 141 -11.59 -27.10 -20.82
CA LYS A 141 -11.37 -28.36 -21.56
C LYS A 141 -11.05 -29.55 -20.65
N ARG A 142 -11.01 -29.37 -19.31
CA ARG A 142 -10.60 -30.42 -18.36
C ARG A 142 -11.65 -31.51 -18.14
N GLU A 143 -12.87 -31.39 -18.69
CA GLU A 143 -13.89 -32.45 -18.64
C GLU A 143 -13.66 -33.60 -19.64
N THR A 144 -12.51 -33.65 -20.34
CA THR A 144 -12.22 -34.68 -21.36
C THR A 144 -11.09 -35.66 -20.99
N ASN A 145 -10.64 -35.70 -19.74
CA ASN A 145 -9.65 -36.69 -19.26
C ASN A 145 -10.18 -37.52 -18.09
#